data_AF-A0A956I4G3-F1
#
_entry.id   AF-A0A956I4G3-F1
#
_cell.length_a   1.000
_cell.length_b   1.000
_cell.length_c   1.000
_cell.angle_alpha   90.00
_cell.angle_beta   90.00
_cell.angle_gamma   90.00
#
_symmetry.space_group_name_H-M   'P 1'
#
loop_
_entity.id
_entity.type
_entity.pdbx_description
1 polymer ?
#
loop_
_entity_poly.entity_id
_entity_poly.type
_entity_poly.pdbx_seq_one_letter_code
_entity_poly.pdbx_strand_id
1 'polypeptide(L)'
;MDAERARSERLIETIRASIIGDDQILDGPYGPRRVTYADYTASGRSLSFIEQFIQEEVLPFYANTHTEASGTGLQTTRFREDARQIIKESVGGDDRDVVIFCGSGATGAIHKLVEVLGLRIPRELDRRYGLSDRIPQDERPVVFIG
;
A
#
# COMPACT_ATOMS: atom_id res chain seq x y z
N MET A 1 -9.42 13.45 28.00
CA MET A 1 -10.60 13.05 27.19
C MET A 1 -11.00 14.12 26.18
N ASP A 2 -11.29 15.37 26.59
CA ASP A 2 -11.77 16.40 25.65
C ASP A 2 -10.74 16.87 24.62
N ALA A 3 -9.46 17.01 25.01
CA ALA A 3 -8.40 17.45 24.11
C ALA A 3 -8.06 16.44 23.00
N GLU A 4 -8.12 15.14 23.32
CA GLU A 4 -7.86 14.05 22.39
C GLU A 4 -8.99 13.93 21.36
N ARG A 5 -10.23 14.00 21.82
CA ARG A 5 -11.40 14.05 20.95
C ARG A 5 -11.35 15.24 19.98
N ALA A 6 -11.06 16.44 20.50
CA ALA A 6 -10.92 17.63 19.67
C ALA A 6 -9.77 17.50 18.64
N ARG A 7 -8.70 16.78 18.97
CA ARG A 7 -7.60 16.49 18.03
C ARG A 7 -8.05 15.57 16.90
N SER A 8 -8.77 14.49 17.22
CA SER A 8 -9.32 13.57 16.22
C SER A 8 -10.34 14.25 15.31
N GLU A 9 -11.20 15.11 15.86
CA GLU A 9 -12.18 15.87 15.09
C GLU A 9 -11.48 16.80 14.08
N ARG A 10 -10.46 17.55 14.51
CA ARG A 10 -9.65 18.39 13.61
C ARG A 10 -8.93 17.59 12.53
N LEU A 11 -8.42 16.39 12.86
CA LEU A 11 -7.77 15.53 11.89
C LEU A 11 -8.76 15.04 10.82
N ILE A 12 -9.94 14.60 11.24
CA ILE A 12 -10.99 14.14 10.31
C ILE A 12 -11.44 15.28 9.40
N GLU A 13 -11.63 16.49 9.94
CA GLU A 13 -11.98 17.67 9.16
C GLU A 13 -10.90 18.01 8.13
N THR A 14 -9.63 17.96 8.55
CA THR A 14 -8.48 18.16 7.65
C THR A 14 -8.50 17.14 6.51
N ILE A 15 -8.66 15.85 6.81
CA ILE A 15 -8.72 14.79 5.79
C ILE A 15 -9.86 15.05 4.81
N ARG A 16 -11.06 15.36 5.31
CA ARG A 16 -12.23 15.63 4.45
C ARG A 16 -12.01 16.81 3.52
N ALA A 17 -11.49 17.92 4.06
CA ALA A 17 -11.21 19.13 3.28
C ALA A 17 -10.10 18.92 2.24
N SER A 18 -9.24 17.91 2.41
CA SER A 18 -8.14 17.61 1.50
C SER A 18 -8.47 16.60 0.41
N ILE A 19 -9.67 16.00 0.39
CA ILE A 19 -10.05 15.05 -0.66
C ILE A 19 -10.06 15.77 -2.01
N ILE A 20 -9.16 15.33 -2.91
CA ILE A 20 -9.10 15.88 -4.26
C ILE A 20 -10.36 15.43 -5.02
N GLY A 21 -11.11 16.42 -5.52
CA GLY A 21 -12.29 16.20 -6.34
C GLY A 21 -13.60 15.93 -5.58
N ASP A 22 -13.69 16.20 -4.28
CA ASP A 22 -14.92 16.00 -3.49
C ASP A 22 -16.12 16.83 -3.99
N ASP A 23 -15.87 18.06 -4.45
CA ASP A 23 -16.90 18.98 -4.95
C ASP A 23 -17.06 19.00 -6.47
N GLN A 24 -16.60 17.96 -7.15
CA GLN A 24 -16.79 17.87 -8.60
C GLN A 24 -18.26 17.67 -8.94
N ILE A 25 -18.72 18.44 -9.93
CA ILE A 25 -20.07 18.37 -10.48
C ILE A 25 -19.98 17.67 -11.83
N LEU A 26 -20.90 16.74 -12.06
CA LEU A 26 -21.05 16.06 -13.33
C LEU A 26 -22.36 16.49 -13.97
N ASP A 27 -22.28 16.96 -15.21
CA ASP A 27 -23.45 17.33 -16.00
C ASP A 27 -24.16 16.08 -16.51
N GLY A 28 -25.40 15.89 -16.06
CA GLY A 28 -26.23 14.75 -16.45
C GLY A 28 -27.46 15.17 -17.25
N PRO A 29 -28.17 14.21 -17.87
CA PRO A 29 -29.43 14.47 -18.58
C PRO A 29 -30.54 15.05 -17.69
N TYR A 30 -30.37 14.99 -16.36
CA TYR A 30 -31.30 15.52 -15.37
C TYR A 30 -30.74 16.74 -14.62
N GLY A 31 -29.78 17.44 -15.25
CA GLY A 31 -29.07 18.58 -14.68
C GLY A 31 -27.79 18.22 -13.92
N PRO A 32 -27.05 19.23 -13.44
CA PRO A 32 -25.80 19.06 -12.73
C PRO A 32 -26.01 18.33 -11.39
N ARG A 33 -25.14 17.37 -11.08
CA ARG A 33 -25.14 16.63 -9.81
C ARG A 33 -23.73 16.56 -9.23
N ARG A 34 -23.61 16.77 -7.91
CA ARG A 34 -22.35 16.55 -7.17
C ARG A 34 -21.98 15.08 -7.21
N VAL A 35 -20.73 14.77 -7.51
CA VAL A 35 -20.21 13.40 -7.52
C VAL A 35 -20.11 12.91 -6.08
N THR A 36 -20.90 11.89 -5.72
CA THR A 36 -20.77 11.19 -4.44
C THR A 36 -19.89 9.97 -4.64
N TYR A 37 -18.69 9.97 -4.06
CA TYR A 37 -17.78 8.83 -4.14
C TYR A 37 -18.05 7.84 -3.00
N ALA A 38 -18.50 6.64 -3.35
CA ALA A 38 -18.89 5.59 -2.41
C ALA A 38 -18.08 4.30 -2.58
N ASP A 39 -16.92 4.37 -3.24
CA ASP A 39 -16.09 3.20 -3.62
C ASP A 39 -14.75 3.14 -2.87
N TYR A 40 -14.71 3.73 -1.65
CA TYR A 40 -13.52 3.77 -0.81
C TYR A 40 -12.97 2.39 -0.43
N THR A 41 -13.79 1.34 -0.49
CA THR A 41 -13.37 -0.04 -0.27
C THR A 41 -12.52 -0.59 -1.41
N ALA A 42 -12.72 -0.12 -2.65
CA ALA A 42 -11.90 -0.52 -3.79
C ALA A 42 -10.63 0.34 -3.87
N SER A 43 -10.76 1.65 -3.72
CA SER A 43 -9.61 2.58 -3.68
C SER A 43 -9.97 3.87 -2.95
N GLY A 44 -9.02 4.42 -2.20
CA GLY A 44 -9.14 5.77 -1.66
C GLY A 44 -8.98 6.85 -2.74
N ARG A 45 -9.50 8.04 -2.48
CA ARG A 45 -9.15 9.26 -3.23
C ARG A 45 -7.87 9.88 -2.67
N SER A 46 -7.09 10.52 -3.55
CA SER A 46 -5.90 11.27 -3.16
C SER A 46 -6.23 12.45 -2.22
N LEU A 47 -5.29 12.77 -1.34
CA LEU A 47 -5.38 13.89 -0.39
C LEU A 47 -4.36 14.97 -0.78
N SER A 48 -4.80 16.22 -0.84
CA SER A 48 -3.98 17.35 -1.31
C SER A 48 -2.66 17.47 -0.56
N PHE A 49 -2.65 17.33 0.76
CA PHE A 49 -1.40 17.44 1.55
C PHE A 49 -0.41 16.29 1.27
N ILE A 50 -0.88 15.11 0.87
CA ILE A 50 0.00 13.99 0.48
C ILE A 50 0.63 14.30 -0.88
N GLU A 51 -0.20 14.68 -1.85
CA GLU A 51 0.27 14.99 -3.21
C GLU A 51 1.23 16.20 -3.19
N GLN A 52 0.92 17.22 -2.39
CA GLN A 52 1.80 18.38 -2.21
C GLN A 52 3.14 17.97 -1.58
N PHE A 53 3.14 17.14 -0.53
CA PHE A 53 4.39 16.65 0.06
C PHE A 53 5.23 15.85 -0.93
N ILE A 54 4.59 14.98 -1.72
CA ILE A 54 5.29 14.25 -2.78
C ILE A 54 5.91 15.24 -3.77
N GLN A 55 5.13 16.22 -4.23
CA GLN A 55 5.56 17.20 -5.22
C GLN A 55 6.68 18.12 -4.73
N GLU A 56 6.61 18.59 -3.50
CA GLU A 56 7.47 19.64 -2.95
C GLU A 56 8.68 19.09 -2.20
N GLU A 57 8.56 17.92 -1.56
CA GLU A 57 9.61 17.38 -0.69
C GLU A 57 10.27 16.12 -1.26
N VAL A 58 9.51 15.25 -1.92
CA VAL A 58 10.03 13.97 -2.44
C VAL A 58 10.62 14.13 -3.84
N LEU A 59 9.84 14.65 -4.79
CA LEU A 59 10.24 14.70 -6.21
C LEU A 59 11.47 15.57 -6.50
N PRO A 60 11.69 16.74 -5.85
CA PRO A 60 12.85 17.58 -6.17
C PRO A 60 14.20 16.94 -5.86
N PHE A 61 14.23 16.02 -4.89
CA PHE A 61 15.45 15.31 -4.46
C PHE A 61 15.43 13.83 -4.80
N TYR A 62 14.46 13.38 -5.61
CA TYR A 62 14.34 11.99 -5.98
C TYR A 62 15.60 11.51 -6.71
N ALA A 63 16.16 10.42 -6.21
CA ALA A 63 17.13 9.62 -6.92
C ALA A 63 16.88 8.15 -6.62
N ASN A 64 17.30 7.29 -7.55
CA ASN A 64 17.16 5.86 -7.34
C ASN A 64 17.98 5.41 -6.11
N THR A 65 17.42 4.57 -5.27
CA THR A 65 17.99 4.13 -3.98
C THR A 65 19.16 3.13 -4.13
N HIS A 66 19.67 2.91 -5.35
CA HIS A 66 20.75 1.95 -5.61
C HIS A 66 22.14 2.49 -5.26
N THR A 67 22.29 3.80 -5.00
CA THR A 67 23.55 4.41 -4.57
C THR A 67 23.29 5.52 -3.56
N GLU A 68 23.94 5.46 -2.39
CA GLU A 68 23.90 6.53 -1.37
C GLU A 68 25.01 7.58 -1.55
N ALA A 69 25.74 7.51 -2.67
CA ALA A 69 26.90 8.35 -2.93
C ALA A 69 26.54 9.84 -3.19
N SER A 70 25.26 10.15 -3.46
CA SER A 70 24.75 11.51 -3.58
C SER A 70 23.76 11.82 -2.45
N GLY A 71 23.66 13.10 -2.08
CA GLY A 71 22.68 13.55 -1.09
C GLY A 71 21.23 13.20 -1.46
N THR A 72 20.89 13.20 -2.75
CA THR A 72 19.57 12.82 -3.28
C THR A 72 19.28 11.33 -3.14
N GLY A 73 20.28 10.47 -3.40
CA GLY A 73 20.16 9.02 -3.25
C GLY A 73 19.97 8.64 -1.78
N LEU A 74 20.78 9.23 -0.90
CA LEU A 74 20.66 9.06 0.55
C LEU A 74 19.29 9.53 1.07
N GLN A 75 18.80 10.67 0.60
CA GLN A 75 17.50 11.21 1.02
C GLN A 75 16.35 10.28 0.63
N THR A 76 16.35 9.75 -0.61
CA THR A 76 15.30 8.84 -1.07
C THR A 76 15.32 7.52 -0.30
N THR A 77 16.51 6.99 0.03
CA THR A 77 16.63 5.81 0.89
C THR A 77 16.07 6.06 2.29
N ARG A 78 16.35 7.23 2.89
CA ARG A 78 15.80 7.60 4.20
C ARG A 78 14.27 7.68 4.20
N PHE A 79 13.67 8.34 3.20
CA PHE A 79 12.20 8.38 3.08
C PHE A 79 11.59 6.97 3.02
N ARG A 80 12.26 6.04 2.33
CA ARG A 80 11.81 4.65 2.23
C ARG A 80 11.89 3.92 3.59
N GLU A 81 12.94 4.12 4.36
CA GLU A 81 13.09 3.49 5.68
C GLU A 81 12.20 4.14 6.74
N ASP A 82 12.00 5.47 6.70
CA ASP A 82 11.03 6.16 7.55
C ASP A 82 9.61 5.65 7.27
N ALA A 83 9.23 5.52 6.00
CA ALA A 83 7.94 4.95 5.61
C ALA A 83 7.78 3.51 6.12
N ARG A 84 8.85 2.70 6.05
CA ARG A 84 8.84 1.33 6.58
C ARG A 84 8.57 1.31 8.08
N GLN A 85 9.24 2.18 8.82
CA GLN A 85 9.08 2.26 10.27
C GLN A 85 7.69 2.74 10.67
N ILE A 86 7.19 3.80 10.02
CA ILE A 86 5.84 4.32 10.25
C ILE A 86 4.77 3.24 10.00
N ILE A 87 4.91 2.47 8.92
CA ILE A 87 3.98 1.37 8.63
C ILE A 87 4.06 0.28 9.70
N LYS A 88 5.27 -0.11 10.12
CA LYS A 88 5.49 -1.12 11.16
C LYS A 88 4.81 -0.72 12.47
N GLU A 89 5.01 0.51 12.90
CA GLU A 89 4.41 1.06 14.12
C GLU A 89 2.88 1.15 14.00
N SER A 90 2.36 1.58 12.85
CA SER A 90 0.92 1.74 12.60
C SER A 90 0.14 0.43 12.69
N VAL A 91 0.79 -0.71 12.45
CA VAL A 91 0.20 -2.05 12.58
C VAL A 91 0.61 -2.76 13.88
N GLY A 92 1.35 -2.10 14.76
CA GLY A 92 1.79 -2.64 16.06
C GLY A 92 2.90 -3.69 15.98
N GLY A 93 3.73 -3.68 14.92
CA GLY A 93 4.84 -4.62 14.76
C GLY A 93 6.01 -4.32 15.71
N ASP A 94 6.69 -5.38 16.17
CA ASP A 94 7.83 -5.30 17.10
C ASP A 94 9.14 -5.81 16.45
N ASP A 95 10.23 -5.92 17.21
CA ASP A 95 11.56 -6.31 16.70
C ASP A 95 11.61 -7.71 16.06
N ARG A 96 10.59 -8.53 16.23
CA ARG A 96 10.43 -9.85 15.59
C ARG A 96 9.76 -9.75 14.22
N ASP A 97 9.16 -8.61 13.90
CA ASP A 97 8.42 -8.36 12.67
C ASP A 97 9.27 -7.61 11.63
N VAL A 98 9.05 -7.95 10.37
CA VAL A 98 9.66 -7.28 9.21
C VAL A 98 8.58 -6.76 8.26
N VAL A 99 8.74 -5.51 7.82
CA VAL A 99 7.90 -4.93 6.76
C VAL A 99 8.58 -5.13 5.42
N ILE A 100 7.90 -5.83 4.51
CA ILE A 100 8.37 -6.06 3.14
C ILE A 100 7.45 -5.33 2.17
N PHE A 101 8.01 -4.44 1.34
CA PHE A 101 7.26 -3.78 0.28
C PHE A 101 7.08 -4.74 -0.90
N CYS A 102 5.86 -5.22 -1.10
CA CYS A 102 5.52 -6.25 -2.08
C CYS A 102 4.94 -5.70 -3.40
N GLY A 103 5.01 -4.38 -3.62
CA GLY A 103 4.45 -3.73 -4.81
C GLY A 103 2.94 -3.55 -4.69
N SER A 104 2.18 -4.13 -5.63
CA SER A 104 0.76 -3.80 -5.83
C SER A 104 -0.17 -4.52 -4.85
N GLY A 105 -0.45 -3.87 -3.72
CA GLY A 105 -1.53 -4.22 -2.80
C GLY A 105 -1.40 -5.58 -2.11
N ALA A 106 -2.49 -6.04 -1.51
CA ALA A 106 -2.55 -7.30 -0.76
C ALA A 106 -2.25 -8.51 -1.65
N THR A 107 -2.66 -8.49 -2.92
CA THR A 107 -2.37 -9.56 -3.89
C THR A 107 -0.87 -9.75 -4.07
N GLY A 108 -0.12 -8.67 -4.25
CA GLY A 108 1.35 -8.72 -4.36
C GLY A 108 2.00 -9.26 -3.07
N ALA A 109 1.46 -8.89 -1.90
CA ALA A 109 1.95 -9.38 -0.61
C ALA A 109 1.71 -10.89 -0.41
N ILE A 110 0.50 -11.38 -0.69
CA ILE A 110 0.18 -12.81 -0.63
C ILE A 110 1.06 -13.59 -1.59
N HIS A 111 1.21 -13.08 -2.82
CA HIS A 111 2.04 -13.71 -3.83
C HIS A 111 3.51 -13.80 -3.40
N LYS A 112 4.08 -12.71 -2.87
CA LYS A 112 5.44 -12.70 -2.32
C LYS A 112 5.59 -13.66 -1.15
N LEU A 113 4.60 -13.75 -0.25
CA LEU A 113 4.63 -14.68 0.88
C LEU A 113 4.67 -16.14 0.41
N VAL A 114 3.82 -16.51 -0.55
CA VAL A 114 3.79 -17.86 -1.15
C VAL A 114 5.13 -18.21 -1.81
N GLU A 115 5.78 -17.23 -2.46
CA GLU A 115 7.13 -17.41 -3.04
C GLU A 115 8.21 -17.61 -1.97
N VAL A 116 8.22 -16.77 -0.92
CA VAL A 116 9.21 -16.86 0.17
C VAL A 116 9.09 -18.18 0.94
N LEU A 117 7.87 -18.67 1.14
CA LEU A 117 7.60 -19.96 1.78
C LEU A 117 7.91 -21.17 0.86
N GLY A 118 8.24 -20.95 -0.42
CA GLY A 118 8.57 -22.01 -1.35
C GLY A 118 7.38 -22.89 -1.75
N LEU A 119 6.15 -22.41 -1.56
CA LEU A 119 4.93 -23.20 -1.79
C LEU A 119 4.50 -23.25 -3.26
N ARG A 120 5.08 -22.40 -4.11
CA ARG A 120 4.70 -22.30 -5.53
C ARG A 120 5.48 -23.28 -6.39
N ILE A 121 4.77 -24.23 -6.99
CA ILE A 121 5.30 -25.05 -8.09
C ILE A 121 5.01 -24.36 -9.42
N PRO A 122 6.01 -24.14 -10.30
CA PRO A 122 5.76 -23.57 -11.62
C PRO A 122 4.84 -24.47 -12.46
N ARG A 123 3.69 -23.94 -12.86
CA ARG A 123 2.61 -24.70 -13.52
C ARG A 123 3.06 -25.50 -14.74
N GLU A 124 3.89 -24.92 -15.61
CA GLU A 124 4.36 -25.60 -16.82
C GLU A 124 5.36 -26.73 -16.51
N LEU A 125 6.17 -26.59 -15.46
CA LEU A 125 7.04 -27.67 -15.00
C LEU A 125 6.22 -28.77 -14.34
N ASP A 126 5.23 -28.40 -13.53
CA ASP A 126 4.32 -29.35 -12.90
C ASP A 126 3.56 -30.17 -13.94
N ARG A 127 2.98 -29.51 -14.96
CA ARG A 127 2.29 -30.18 -16.06
C ARG A 127 3.20 -31.14 -16.84
N ARG A 128 4.48 -30.78 -17.04
CA ARG A 128 5.42 -31.59 -17.82
C ARG A 128 5.99 -32.77 -17.03
N TYR A 129 6.20 -32.60 -15.73
CA TYR A 129 6.97 -33.55 -14.91
C TYR A 129 6.19 -34.16 -13.74
N GLY A 130 4.93 -33.76 -13.51
CA GLY A 130 4.11 -34.26 -12.40
C GLY A 130 4.76 -34.00 -11.05
N LEU A 131 5.23 -32.76 -10.80
CA LEU A 131 6.01 -32.44 -9.60
C LEU A 131 5.14 -32.55 -8.34
N SER A 132 3.90 -32.06 -8.42
CA SER A 132 2.91 -32.12 -7.35
C SER A 132 2.51 -33.55 -7.03
N ASP A 133 2.46 -34.46 -8.00
CA ASP A 133 2.16 -35.90 -7.80
C ASP A 133 3.17 -36.60 -6.89
N ARG A 134 4.37 -36.03 -6.74
CA ARG A 134 5.42 -36.53 -5.83
C ARG A 134 5.25 -36.05 -4.38
N ILE A 135 4.36 -35.10 -4.13
CA ILE A 135 4.11 -34.53 -2.80
C ILE A 135 2.85 -35.17 -2.21
N PRO A 136 2.94 -35.84 -1.04
CA PRO A 136 1.78 -36.39 -0.34
C PRO A 136 0.68 -35.34 -0.13
N GLN A 137 -0.58 -35.74 -0.25
CA GLN A 137 -1.70 -34.79 -0.24
C GLN A 137 -1.82 -34.04 1.10
N ASP A 138 -1.47 -34.68 2.20
CA ASP A 138 -1.45 -34.14 3.57
C ASP A 138 -0.29 -33.17 3.84
N GLU A 139 0.75 -33.18 2.99
CA GLU A 139 1.85 -32.22 3.03
C GLU A 139 1.60 -30.98 2.15
N ARG A 140 0.54 -30.98 1.34
CA ARG A 140 0.25 -29.87 0.43
C ARG A 140 -0.38 -28.70 1.20
N PRO A 141 0.13 -27.47 1.04
CA PRO A 141 -0.41 -26.31 1.72
C PRO A 141 -1.83 -25.99 1.23
N VAL A 142 -2.72 -25.65 2.17
CA VAL A 142 -4.05 -25.10 1.87
C VAL A 142 -4.02 -23.60 2.13
N VAL A 143 -4.33 -22.81 1.12
CA VAL A 143 -4.38 -21.34 1.22
C VAL A 143 -5.84 -20.91 1.21
N PHE A 144 -6.30 -20.32 2.31
CA PHE A 144 -7.60 -19.66 2.40
C PHE A 144 -7.42 -18.18 2.09
N ILE A 145 -8.18 -17.67 1.12
CA ILE A 145 -8.23 -16.24 0.80
C ILE A 145 -9.65 -15.78 1.13
N GLY A 146 -9.77 -14.70 1.90
CA GLY A 146 -11.04 -14.06 2.29
C GLY A 146 -11.08 -12.60 1.91
#